data_AF-A0A656Z6D1-F1
#
_entry.id   AF-A0A656Z6D1-F1
#
_cell.length_a   1.000
_cell.length_b   1.000
_cell.length_c   1.000
_cell.angle_alpha   90.00
_cell.angle_beta   90.00
_cell.angle_gamma   90.00
#
_symmetry.space_group_name_H-M   'P 1'
#
loop_
_entity.id
_entity.type
_entity.pdbx_description
1 polymer ?
#
loop_
_entity_poly.entity_id
_entity_poly.type
_entity_poly.pdbx_seq_one_letter_code
_entity_poly.pdbx_strand_id
1 'polypeptide(L)' 'MTGSTLAAGNLDVRRRKLLFRAWHRGMREMDLVLGQYADQYLPDFTDAQLDEFEQILEVLDRDL' A
#
# COMPACT_ATOMS: atom_id res chain seq x y z
N MET A 1 3.93 -13.01 12.37
CA MET A 1 3.82 -11.55 12.17
C MET A 1 4.16 -11.27 10.72
N THR A 2 3.15 -11.22 9.86
CA THR A 2 3.31 -10.72 8.49
C THR A 2 2.87 -9.26 8.54
N GLY A 3 3.83 -8.37 8.34
CA GLY A 3 3.63 -6.92 8.33
C GLY A 3 4.72 -6.30 7.45
N SER A 4 4.52 -5.04 7.08
CA SER A 4 5.43 -4.30 6.22
C SER A 4 6.90 -4.44 6.65
N THR A 5 7.76 -4.74 5.68
CA THR A 5 9.22 -4.80 5.80
C THR A 5 9.89 -3.46 5.55
N LEU A 6 9.16 -2.49 4.98
CA LEU A 6 9.62 -1.11 4.87
C LEU A 6 9.65 -0.42 6.25
N ALA A 7 10.81 0.11 6.60
CA ALA A 7 10.89 1.11 7.66
C ALA A 7 10.21 2.40 7.17
N ALA A 8 8.95 2.61 7.59
CA ALA A 8 8.13 3.77 7.21
C ALA A 8 8.76 5.15 7.54
N GLY A 9 9.89 5.20 8.24
CA GLY A 9 10.59 6.42 8.63
C GLY A 9 11.11 7.29 7.48
N ASN A 10 11.37 6.71 6.29
CA ASN A 10 11.84 7.45 5.11
C ASN A 10 10.76 7.73 4.06
N LEU A 11 9.53 7.25 4.27
CA LEU A 11 8.41 7.54 3.38
C LEU A 11 7.75 8.85 3.78
N ASP A 12 7.39 9.66 2.79
CA ASP A 12 6.52 10.80 3.00
C ASP A 12 5.13 10.36 3.48
N VAL A 13 4.36 11.33 3.96
CA VAL A 13 3.05 11.10 4.57
C VAL A 13 2.10 10.33 3.64
N ARG A 14 2.13 10.62 2.33
CA ARG A 14 1.24 9.99 1.35
C ARG A 14 1.60 8.52 1.18
N ARG A 15 2.87 8.22 0.92
CA ARG A 15 3.35 6.83 0.79
C ARG A 15 3.08 6.01 2.06
N ARG A 16 3.29 6.56 3.26
CA ARG A 16 2.96 5.85 4.51
C ARG A 16 1.48 5.49 4.63
N LYS A 17 0.58 6.39 4.24
CA LYS A 17 -0.87 6.13 4.26
C LYS A 17 -1.25 5.03 3.27
N LEU A 18 -0.70 5.06 2.06
CA LEU A 18 -0.95 4.04 1.03
C LEU A 18 -0.44 2.67 1.47
N LEU A 19 0.76 2.60 2.04
CA LEU A 19 1.33 1.38 2.59
C LEU A 19 0.47 0.81 3.72
N PHE A 20 0.01 1.67 4.64
CA PHE A 20 -0.90 1.24 5.71
C PHE A 20 -2.18 0.64 5.13
N ARG A 21 -2.83 1.34 4.17
CA ARG A 21 -4.05 0.84 3.53
C ARG A 21 -3.84 -0.48 2.78
N ALA A 22 -2.68 -0.68 2.16
CA ALA A 22 -2.36 -1.93 1.47
C ALA A 22 -2.22 -3.15 2.39
N TRP A 23 -1.87 -2.94 3.67
CA TRP A 23 -1.69 -3.99 4.67
C TRP A 23 -2.88 -4.19 5.62
N HIS A 24 -3.91 -3.35 5.55
CA HIS A 24 -5.05 -3.34 6.49
C HIS A 24 -6.40 -3.51 5.77
N ARG A 25 -6.51 -4.51 4.89
CA ARG A 25 -7.73 -4.79 4.11
C ARG A 25 -8.59 -5.90 4.69
N GLY A 26 -8.19 -6.49 5.82
CA GLY A 26 -8.99 -7.48 6.54
C GLY A 26 -8.96 -8.90 5.93
N MET A 27 -8.55 -9.04 4.66
CA MET A 27 -8.25 -10.33 4.04
C MET A 27 -6.74 -10.55 3.96
N ARG A 28 -6.25 -11.49 4.77
CA ARG A 28 -4.82 -11.78 4.91
C ARG A 28 -4.10 -12.10 3.58
N GLU A 29 -4.77 -12.79 2.66
CA GLU A 29 -4.20 -13.13 1.34
C GLU A 29 -4.01 -11.89 0.47
N MET A 30 -5.01 -10.99 0.43
CA MET A 30 -4.88 -9.72 -0.27
C MET A 30 -3.83 -8.82 0.36
N ASP A 31 -3.80 -8.75 1.70
CA ASP A 31 -2.79 -7.98 2.43
C ASP A 31 -1.37 -8.46 2.11
N LEU A 32 -1.17 -9.78 1.94
CA LEU A 32 0.14 -10.32 1.59
C LEU A 32 0.56 -9.95 0.17
N VAL A 33 -0.33 -10.10 -0.81
CA VAL A 33 -0.01 -9.79 -2.21
C VAL A 33 0.19 -8.27 -2.39
N LEU A 34 -0.77 -7.47 -1.93
CA LEU A 34 -0.77 -6.03 -2.15
C LEU A 34 0.21 -5.32 -1.21
N GLY A 35 0.33 -5.78 0.03
CA GLY A 35 1.26 -5.24 1.01
C GLY A 35 2.72 -5.48 0.63
N GLN A 36 3.08 -6.66 0.12
CA GLN A 36 4.44 -6.91 -0.39
C GLN A 36 4.75 -6.09 -1.64
N TYR A 37 3.77 -5.95 -2.55
CA TYR A 37 3.91 -5.08 -3.71
C TYR A 37 4.16 -3.62 -3.31
N ALA A 38 3.37 -3.10 -2.36
CA ALA A 38 3.58 -1.76 -1.82
C ALA A 38 4.95 -1.63 -1.13
N ASP A 39 5.38 -2.64 -0.36
CA ASP A 39 6.71 -2.65 0.25
C ASP A 39 7.85 -2.52 -0.75
N GLN A 40 7.72 -3.16 -1.91
CA GLN A 40 8.79 -3.20 -2.89
C GLN A 40 8.82 -1.96 -3.80
N TYR A 41 7.65 -1.47 -4.22
CA TYR A 41 7.58 -0.50 -5.32
C TYR A 41 7.13 0.91 -4.91
N LEU A 42 6.43 1.06 -3.78
CA LEU A 42 5.92 2.37 -3.34
C LEU A 42 7.01 3.44 -3.11
N PRO A 43 8.25 3.11 -2.66
CA PRO A 43 9.33 4.10 -2.57
C PRO A 43 9.70 4.73 -3.91
N ASP A 44 9.63 3.94 -4.99
CA ASP A 44 10.08 4.32 -6.33
C ASP A 44 8.94 4.84 -7.23
N PHE A 45 7.70 4.86 -6.73
CA PHE A 45 6.57 5.39 -7.49
C PHE A 45 6.73 6.88 -7.77
N THR A 46 6.45 7.23 -9.03
CA THR A 46 6.17 8.60 -9.45
C THR A 46 4.83 9.08 -8.90
N ASP A 47 4.59 10.38 -8.91
CA ASP A 47 3.32 10.95 -8.43
C ASP A 47 2.10 10.39 -9.17
N ALA A 48 2.21 10.18 -10.50
CA ALA A 48 1.14 9.56 -11.29
C ALA A 48 0.86 8.10 -10.87
N GLN A 49 1.91 7.34 -10.57
CA GLN A 49 1.74 5.96 -10.07
C GLN A 49 1.17 5.92 -8.66
N LEU A 50 1.48 6.92 -7.82
CA LEU A 50 0.83 7.07 -6.52
C LEU A 50 -0.66 7.38 -6.68
N ASP A 51 -1.04 8.22 -7.64
CA ASP A 51 -2.43 8.52 -7.95
C ASP A 51 -3.18 7.26 -8.41
N GLU A 52 -2.60 6.50 -9.35
CA GLU A 52 -3.19 5.23 -9.81
C GLU A 52 -3.32 4.21 -8.68
N PHE A 53 -2.28 4.06 -7.86
CA PHE A 53 -2.31 3.13 -6.73
C PHE A 53 -3.37 3.53 -5.71
N GLU A 54 -3.52 4.83 -5.43
CA GLU A 54 -4.57 5.34 -4.56
C GLU A 54 -5.98 5.04 -5.10
N GLN A 55 -6.19 5.18 -6.41
CA GLN A 55 -7.45 4.81 -7.06
C GLN A 55 -7.74 3.31 -6.96
N ILE A 56 -6.74 2.46 -7.20
CA ILE A 56 -6.88 1.00 -7.02
C ILE A 56 -7.26 0.69 -5.58
N LEU A 57 -6.59 1.31 -4.61
CA LEU A 57 -6.90 1.12 -3.20
C LEU A 57 -8.32 1.58 -2.86
N GLU A 58 -8.79 2.70 -3.43
CA GLU A 58 -10.14 3.21 -3.21
C GLU A 58 -11.23 2.29 -3.78
N VAL A 59 -11.08 1.79 -5.01
CA VAL A 59 -12.05 0.88 -5.62
C VAL A 59 -12.19 -0.40 -4.78
N LEU A 60 -11.07 -0.99 -4.39
CA LEU A 60 -11.04 -2.20 -3.58
C LEU A 60 -11.58 -1.99 -2.15
N ASP A 61 -11.61 -0.75 -1.63
CA ASP A 61 -12.18 -0.44 -0.30
C ASP A 61 -13.70 -0.32 -0.36
N ARG A 62 -14.25 0.07 -1.52
CA ARG A 62 -15.70 0.23 -1.71
C ARG A 62 -16.41 -1.04 -2.10
N ASP A 63 -15.69 -1.99 -2.71
CA ASP A 63 -16.25 -3.26 -3.20
C ASP A 63 -16.27 -4.36 -2.12
N LEU A 64 -15.58 -4.15 -0.99
CA LEU A 64 -15.49 -5.06 0.15
C LEU A 64 -16.53 -4.70 1.25
#